data_AF-A0AAE4YUT8-F1
#
_entry.id   AF-A0AAE4YUT8-F1
#
_cell.length_a   1.000
_cell.length_b   1.000
_cell.length_c   1.000
_cell.angle_alpha   90.00
_cell.angle_beta   90.00
_cell.angle_gamma   90.00
#
_symmetry.space_group_name_H-M   'P 1'
#
loop_
_entity.id
_entity.type
_entity.pdbx_description
1 polymer ?
#
loop_
_entity_poly.entity_id
_entity_poly.type
_entity_poly.pdbx_seq_one_letter_code
_entity_poly.pdbx_strand_id
1 'polypeptide(L)' 'MRMLHPKSVIWLQPKLVAEIECRAWTSDRKLRHASCKGLREVQDNATVYELD' A
#
# COMPACT_ATOMS: atom_id res chain seq x y z
N MET A 1 23.76 10.30 17.74
CA MET A 1 22.30 10.22 17.52
C MET A 1 22.04 10.39 16.03
N ARG A 2 21.76 9.31 15.29
CA ARG A 2 21.64 9.36 13.82
C ARG A 2 20.19 9.72 13.46
N MET A 3 19.96 10.97 13.06
CA MET A 3 18.67 11.38 12.49
C MET A 3 18.45 10.61 11.19
N LEU A 4 17.44 9.74 11.18
CA LEU A 4 16.95 9.11 9.97
C LEU A 4 16.21 10.19 9.18
N HIS A 5 16.80 10.63 8.07
CA HIS A 5 16.11 11.53 7.15
C HIS A 5 14.90 10.77 6.59
N PRO A 6 13.70 11.37 6.53
CA PRO A 6 12.58 10.75 5.86
C PRO A 6 13.01 10.42 4.43
N LYS A 7 12.80 9.16 4.02
CA LYS A 7 13.07 8.72 2.64
C LYS A 7 12.37 9.69 1.70
N SER A 8 13.04 10.11 0.63
CA SER A 8 12.46 10.96 -0.41
C SER A 8 11.21 10.30 -0.98
N VAL A 9 10.02 10.75 -0.55
CA VAL A 9 8.71 10.28 -1.04
C VAL A 9 8.19 11.30 -2.04
N ILE A 10 7.70 10.80 -3.18
CA ILE A 10 6.94 11.59 -4.15
C ILE A 10 5.48 11.19 -4.02
N TRP A 11 4.59 12.16 -3.82
CA TRP A 11 3.15 11.94 -3.68
C TRP A 11 2.45 12.04 -5.03
N LEU A 12 1.45 11.20 -5.26
CA LEU A 12 0.64 11.16 -6.48
C LEU A 12 -0.85 11.18 -6.13
N GLN A 13 -1.69 11.51 -7.12
CA GLN A 13 -3.14 11.35 -6.96
C GLN A 13 -3.49 9.86 -6.80
N PRO A 14 -4.43 9.49 -5.90
CA PRO A 14 -4.80 8.09 -5.63
C PRO A 14 -5.68 7.52 -6.75
N LYS A 15 -5.08 7.33 -7.93
CA LYS A 15 -5.72 6.79 -9.15
C LYS A 15 -5.18 5.42 -9.55
N LEU A 16 -4.10 4.98 -8.91
CA LEU A 16 -3.39 3.75 -9.25
C LEU A 16 -3.68 2.69 -8.19
N VAL A 17 -4.21 1.55 -8.62
CA VAL A 17 -4.42 0.38 -7.76
C VAL A 17 -3.31 -0.62 -8.05
N ALA A 18 -2.65 -1.09 -7.00
CA ALA A 18 -1.60 -2.10 -7.10
C ALA A 18 -2.05 -3.40 -6.44
N GLU A 19 -1.65 -4.53 -7.02
CA GLU A 19 -1.81 -5.83 -6.38
C GLU A 19 -0.67 -6.05 -5.38
N ILE A 20 -1.03 -6.39 -4.15
CA ILE A 20 -0.09 -6.61 -3.05
C ILE A 20 -0.23 -8.03 -2.52
N GLU A 21 0.88 -8.75 -2.44
CA GLU A 21 0.99 -9.97 -1.67
C GLU A 21 1.31 -9.64 -0.22
N CYS A 22 0.58 -10.24 0.73
CA CYS A 22 0.85 -10.07 2.15
C CYS A 22 0.69 -11.41 2.88
N ARG A 23 1.37 -11.55 4.03
CA ARG A 23 1.26 -12.76 4.86
C ARG A 23 0.23 -12.63 5.97
N ALA A 24 0.02 -11.43 6.47
CA ALA A 24 -0.88 -11.15 7.56
C ALA A 24 -1.16 -9.64 7.67
N TRP A 25 -2.27 -9.32 8.31
CA TRP A 25 -2.53 -8.00 8.88
C TRP A 25 -1.89 -7.89 10.26
N THR A 26 -1.41 -6.71 10.60
CA THR A 26 -1.00 -6.36 11.97
C THR A 26 -2.20 -5.84 12.77
N SER A 27 -2.07 -5.79 14.10
CA SER A 27 -3.09 -5.23 14.98
C SER A 27 -3.37 -3.74 14.71
N ASP A 28 -2.41 -3.00 14.13
CA ASP A 28 -2.58 -1.62 13.69
C ASP A 28 -3.02 -1.48 12.22
N ARG A 29 -3.58 -2.54 11.63
CA ARG A 29 -4.15 -2.57 10.27
C ARG A 29 -3.13 -2.26 9.16
N LYS A 30 -1.87 -2.67 9.33
CA LYS A 30 -0.83 -2.64 8.29
C LYS A 30 -0.57 -4.02 7.71
N LEU A 31 -0.09 -4.06 6.48
CA LEU A 31 0.31 -5.30 5.83
C LEU A 31 1.70 -5.73 6.29
N ARG A 32 1.83 -6.97 6.76
CA ARG A 32 3.12 -7.56 7.16
C ARG A 32 3.79 -8.26 5.98
N HIS A 33 5.07 -7.93 5.75
CA HIS A 33 5.87 -8.44 4.62
C HIS A 33 5.20 -8.23 3.26
N ALA A 34 4.69 -7.02 3.01
CA ALA A 34 4.01 -6.69 1.76
C ALA A 34 5.00 -6.66 0.57
N SER A 35 4.61 -7.31 -0.54
CA SER A 35 5.33 -7.27 -1.83
C SER A 35 4.39 -6.79 -2.93
N CYS A 36 4.85 -5.87 -3.78
CA CYS A 36 4.08 -5.37 -4.92
C CYS A 36 4.21 -6.36 -6.09
N LYS A 37 3.10 -6.90 -6.59
CA LYS A 37 3.09 -7.78 -7.77
C LYS A 37 2.98 -6.98 -9.07
N GLY A 38 2.35 -5.81 -9.04
CA GLY A 38 2.17 -4.96 -10.21
C GLY A 38 0.99 -3.99 -10.08
N LEU A 39 0.86 -3.09 -11.05
CA LEU A 39 -0.30 -2.22 -11.18
C LEU A 39 -1.45 -2.97 -11.86
N ARG A 40 -2.67 -2.74 -11.38
CA ARG A 40 -3.89 -3.21 -12.04
C ARG A 40 -4.33 -2.19 -13.09
N GLU A 41 -4.98 -2.67 -14.14
CA GLU A 41 -5.56 -1.78 -15.15
C GLU A 41 -6.69 -0.95 -14.55
N VAL A 42 -6.87 0.26 -15.09
CA VAL A 42 -7.80 1.30 -14.61
C VAL A 42 -9.27 0.84 -14.49
N GLN A 43 -9.61 -0.30 -15.11
CA GLN A 43 -10.96 -0.83 -15.17
C GLN A 43 -11.36 -1.69 -13.94
N ASP A 44 -10.44 -1.96 -13.02
CA ASP A 44 -10.77 -2.65 -11.77
C ASP A 44 -11.31 -1.65 -10.73
N ASN A 45 -12.62 -1.74 -10.43
CA ASN A 45 -13.30 -0.93 -9.41
C ASN A 45 -12.48 -0.78 -8.12
N ALA A 46 -12.11 0.45 -7.77
CA ALA A 46 -11.41 0.82 -6.53
C ALA A 46 -12.35 0.83 -5.31
N THR A 47 -13.14 -0.24 -5.14
CA THR A 47 -14.01 -0.38 -3.96
C THR A 47 -13.12 -0.53 -2.73
N VAL A 48 -13.07 0.51 -1.91
CA VAL A 48 -12.36 0.48 -0.63
C VAL A 48 -13.23 -0.30 0.35
N TYR A 49 -12.74 -1.47 0.76
CA TYR A 49 -13.36 -2.23 1.83
C TYR A 49 -12.79 -1.75 3.16
N GLU A 50 -13.65 -1.21 4.02
CA GLU A 50 -13.31 -0.93 5.42
C GLU A 50 -13.47 -2.22 6.23
N LEU A 51 -12.46 -2.54 7.02
CA LEU A 51 -12.52 -3.60 8.02
C LEU A 51 -12.98 -2.95 9.33
N ASP A 52 -14.14 -3.37 9.82
CA ASP A 52 -14.71 -2.98 11.14
C ASP A 52 -13.78 -3.35 12.31
#